data_AF-A0A933KDN6-F1
#
_entry.id   AF-A0A933KDN6-F1
#
_cell.length_a   1.000
_cell.length_b   1.000
_cell.length_c   1.000
_cell.angle_alpha   90.00
_cell.angle_beta   90.00
_cell.angle_gamma   90.00
#
_symmetry.space_group_name_H-M   'P 1'
#
loop_
_entity.id
_entity.type
_entity.pdbx_description
1 polymer ?
#
loop_
_entity_poly.entity_id
_entity_poly.type
_entity_poly.pdbx_seq_one_letter_code
_entity_poly.pdbx_strand_id
1 'polypeptide(L)'
;MDQLLVISDDEEAPPPPETDHLLILAGRLEALTAVLAKRLNQAAAAHYSRLLANTMRQLAPFYRVDGLLPRGQIDRDDSGFPCTEDLYYLFSEWRAAERGLRAGVNEADLLEQLRNRIFGGEFPSEEHAALARRHHMLRIQGAEIAEDFRVLHPILLKETEMLRFYRLGWRGWDERAGLFRYCSCFFTQDKETRPLEEVRKDSTLHERLRAELSRTLAESVETLYFRDGIHPKSVDRYTIGPYYSPGSANSNFLQHLFEASEHPFLLKLTLERVIIESGMPRGGFLDELIGESQERPRNLIEQRTRYVLCPPELKERLGGTDEKGEPATIFTVDRRGQIA
;
A
#
# COMPACT_ATOMS: atom_id res chain seq x y z
N MET A 1 -47.98 39.69 16.93
CA MET A 1 -47.22 38.63 17.60
C MET A 1 -46.50 37.88 16.50
N ASP A 2 -45.34 38.41 16.09
CA ASP A 2 -44.40 37.74 15.20
C ASP A 2 -43.24 37.27 16.05
N GLN A 3 -43.04 35.97 16.15
CA GLN A 3 -41.79 35.41 16.64
C GLN A 3 -41.21 34.51 15.55
N LEU A 4 -40.07 34.99 15.08
CA LEU A 4 -39.14 34.42 14.13
C LEU A 4 -38.83 32.95 14.44
N LEU A 5 -39.02 32.09 13.44
CA LEU A 5 -38.30 30.82 13.34
C LEU A 5 -36.83 31.15 13.09
N VAL A 6 -35.99 30.90 14.09
CA VAL A 6 -34.54 30.81 13.91
C VAL A 6 -34.28 29.47 13.22
N ILE A 7 -33.96 29.53 11.94
CA ILE A 7 -33.36 28.39 11.24
C ILE A 7 -31.87 28.45 11.58
N SER A 8 -31.38 27.46 12.31
CA SER A 8 -29.96 27.24 12.55
C SER A 8 -29.31 26.79 11.25
N ASP A 9 -28.51 27.67 10.64
CA ASP A 9 -27.57 27.31 9.57
C ASP A 9 -26.38 26.55 10.18
N ASP A 10 -26.61 25.28 10.52
CA ASP A 10 -25.56 24.26 10.63
C ASP A 10 -25.80 23.22 9.52
N GLU A 11 -25.80 23.67 8.25
CA GLU A 11 -25.57 22.75 7.13
C GLU A 11 -24.07 22.43 7.11
N GLU A 12 -23.71 21.41 7.89
CA GLU A 12 -22.45 20.68 7.75
C GLU A 12 -22.28 20.31 6.27
N ALA A 13 -21.26 20.87 5.62
CA ALA A 13 -21.05 20.67 4.19
C ALA A 13 -21.06 19.16 3.89
N PRO A 14 -21.80 18.69 2.87
CA PRO A 14 -21.87 17.26 2.57
C PRO A 14 -20.44 16.75 2.36
N PRO A 15 -20.07 15.59 2.95
CA PRO A 15 -18.74 15.05 2.78
C PRO A 15 -18.46 14.93 1.27
N PRO A 16 -17.23 15.25 0.83
CA PRO A 16 -16.89 15.14 -0.58
C PRO A 16 -17.23 13.72 -1.06
N PRO A 17 -17.78 13.56 -2.28
CA PRO A 17 -18.14 12.25 -2.78
C PRO A 17 -16.90 11.35 -2.70
N GLU A 18 -17.03 10.18 -2.09
CA GLU A 18 -15.90 9.30 -1.73
C GLU A 18 -15.06 8.88 -2.94
N THR A 19 -15.61 9.01 -4.15
CA THR A 19 -14.87 8.90 -5.41
C THR A 19 -13.77 9.96 -5.55
N ASP A 20 -14.05 11.22 -5.24
CA ASP A 20 -13.08 12.30 -5.35
C ASP A 20 -11.94 12.08 -4.35
N HIS A 21 -12.24 11.52 -3.17
CA HIS A 21 -11.22 11.11 -2.20
C HIS A 21 -10.22 10.13 -2.80
N LEU A 22 -10.67 9.07 -3.47
CA LEU A 22 -9.77 8.07 -4.08
C LEU A 22 -8.91 8.63 -5.21
N LEU A 23 -9.46 9.51 -6.04
CA LEU A 23 -8.72 10.16 -7.11
C LEU A 23 -7.70 11.18 -6.57
N ILE A 24 -8.06 11.93 -5.52
CA ILE A 24 -7.15 12.83 -4.82
C ILE A 24 -6.02 12.03 -4.16
N LEU A 25 -6.36 10.96 -3.43
CA LEU A 25 -5.40 10.06 -2.79
C LEU A 25 -4.44 9.45 -3.83
N ALA A 26 -4.94 9.02 -4.99
CA ALA A 26 -4.10 8.56 -6.10
C ALA A 26 -3.06 9.62 -6.50
N GLY A 27 -3.48 10.88 -6.65
CA GLY A 27 -2.56 11.99 -6.92
C GLY A 27 -1.54 12.22 -5.80
N ARG A 28 -1.92 12.03 -4.53
CA ARG A 28 -0.98 12.13 -3.39
C ARG A 28 0.03 10.99 -3.37
N LEU A 29 -0.38 9.78 -3.72
CA LEU A 29 0.51 8.63 -3.87
C LEU A 29 1.49 8.78 -5.04
N GLU A 30 1.13 9.52 -6.09
CA GLU A 30 2.06 9.89 -7.16
C GLU A 30 3.08 10.93 -6.72
N ALA A 31 2.65 11.94 -5.95
CA ALA A 31 3.59 12.85 -5.31
C ALA A 31 4.54 12.08 -4.38
N LEU A 32 4.03 11.15 -3.57
CA LEU A 32 4.86 10.28 -2.73
C LEU A 32 5.84 9.44 -3.57
N THR A 33 5.41 8.93 -4.72
CA THR A 33 6.28 8.20 -5.67
C THR A 33 7.48 9.05 -6.08
N ALA A 34 7.25 10.33 -6.39
CA ALA A 34 8.31 11.24 -6.79
C ALA A 34 9.26 11.58 -5.62
N VAL A 35 8.75 11.71 -4.39
CA VAL A 35 9.59 11.85 -3.18
C VAL A 35 10.47 10.62 -2.98
N LEU A 36 9.86 9.43 -2.97
CA LEU A 36 10.57 8.16 -2.78
C LEU A 36 11.67 7.99 -3.84
N ALA A 37 11.37 8.23 -5.11
CA ALA A 37 12.33 8.07 -6.19
C ALA A 37 13.44 9.14 -6.19
N LYS A 38 13.08 10.42 -6.10
CA LYS A 38 14.01 11.53 -6.37
C LYS A 38 14.71 12.08 -5.12
N ARG A 39 14.03 12.05 -3.97
CA ARG A 39 14.55 12.63 -2.71
C ARG A 39 15.12 11.57 -1.79
N LEU A 40 14.50 10.39 -1.75
CA LEU A 40 14.91 9.29 -0.85
C LEU A 40 15.69 8.17 -1.54
N ASN A 41 15.78 8.20 -2.88
CA ASN A 41 16.44 7.19 -3.71
C ASN A 41 15.94 5.74 -3.47
N GLN A 42 14.63 5.58 -3.26
CA GLN A 42 13.96 4.32 -2.98
C GLN A 42 13.09 3.87 -4.17
N ALA A 43 13.73 3.44 -5.26
CA ALA A 43 13.04 3.11 -6.51
C ALA A 43 11.97 2.01 -6.36
N ALA A 44 12.21 1.00 -5.54
CA ALA A 44 11.27 -0.11 -5.34
C ALA A 44 10.03 0.31 -4.54
N ALA A 45 10.21 1.08 -3.46
CA ALA A 45 9.11 1.68 -2.70
C ALA A 45 8.33 2.69 -3.55
N ALA A 46 9.02 3.48 -4.38
CA ALA A 46 8.40 4.40 -5.33
C ALA A 46 7.51 3.65 -6.35
N HIS A 47 8.02 2.56 -6.93
CA HIS A 47 7.22 1.72 -7.82
C HIS A 47 5.98 1.17 -7.11
N TYR A 48 6.09 0.76 -5.84
CA TYR A 48 4.92 0.31 -5.10
C TYR A 48 3.90 1.42 -4.84
N SER A 49 4.34 2.61 -4.46
CA SER A 49 3.46 3.79 -4.30
C SER A 49 2.69 4.11 -5.60
N ARG A 50 3.31 3.92 -6.77
CA ARG A 50 2.64 4.06 -8.07
C ARG A 50 1.55 3.00 -8.29
N LEU A 51 1.83 1.75 -7.94
CA LEU A 51 0.82 0.69 -8.02
C LEU A 51 -0.37 1.00 -7.12
N LEU A 52 -0.14 1.53 -5.92
CA LEU A 52 -1.22 1.98 -5.04
C LEU A 52 -2.04 3.10 -5.66
N ALA A 53 -1.39 4.11 -6.27
CA ALA A 53 -2.10 5.18 -6.99
C ALA A 53 -2.99 4.61 -8.10
N ASN A 54 -2.49 3.65 -8.87
CA ASN A 54 -3.27 2.96 -9.89
C ASN A 54 -4.41 2.13 -9.29
N THR A 55 -4.20 1.42 -8.19
CA THR A 55 -5.26 0.70 -7.46
C THR A 55 -6.40 1.66 -7.09
N MET A 56 -6.10 2.82 -6.51
CA MET A 56 -7.12 3.81 -6.13
C MET A 56 -7.92 4.31 -7.35
N ARG A 57 -7.26 4.54 -8.49
CA ARG A 57 -7.94 4.90 -9.76
C ARG A 57 -8.82 3.77 -10.30
N GLN A 58 -8.38 2.53 -10.15
CA GLN A 58 -9.18 1.39 -10.58
C GLN A 58 -10.41 1.21 -9.69
N LEU A 59 -10.29 1.54 -8.40
CA LEU A 59 -11.37 1.45 -7.43
C LEU A 59 -12.40 2.59 -7.54
N ALA A 60 -11.95 3.81 -7.86
CA ALA A 60 -12.77 5.02 -7.87
C ALA A 60 -14.14 4.90 -8.61
N PRO A 61 -14.25 4.26 -9.79
CA PRO A 61 -15.54 4.12 -10.47
C PRO A 61 -16.57 3.27 -9.71
N PHE A 62 -16.14 2.35 -8.85
CA PHE A 62 -17.06 1.56 -8.04
C PHE A 62 -17.73 2.38 -6.94
N TYR A 63 -17.07 3.44 -6.47
CA TYR A 63 -17.60 4.37 -5.48
C TYR A 63 -18.57 5.40 -6.10
N ARG A 64 -18.75 5.38 -7.44
CA ARG A 64 -19.74 6.23 -8.14
C ARG A 64 -21.09 5.54 -8.35
N VAL A 65 -21.12 4.22 -8.21
CA VAL A 65 -22.27 3.40 -8.61
C VAL A 65 -22.73 2.65 -7.37
N ASP A 66 -23.79 3.17 -6.74
CA ASP A 66 -24.45 2.51 -5.61
C ASP A 66 -24.79 1.06 -5.98
N GLY A 67 -24.34 0.12 -5.15
CA GLY A 67 -24.66 -1.32 -5.27
C GLY A 67 -23.67 -2.19 -6.04
N LEU A 68 -22.57 -1.65 -6.59
CA LEU A 68 -21.50 -2.49 -7.17
C LEU A 68 -20.50 -3.01 -6.13
N LEU A 69 -20.29 -2.26 -5.05
CA LEU A 69 -19.51 -2.71 -3.89
C LEU A 69 -20.44 -2.98 -2.70
N PRO A 70 -20.06 -3.91 -1.81
CA PRO A 70 -20.82 -4.18 -0.59
C PRO A 70 -20.98 -2.93 0.30
N ARG A 71 -19.99 -2.03 0.28
CA ARG A 71 -19.96 -0.81 1.10
C ARG A 71 -19.43 0.40 0.36
N GLY A 72 -18.40 0.25 -0.49
CA GLY A 72 -17.83 1.37 -1.24
C GLY A 72 -17.41 2.50 -0.32
N GLN A 73 -16.73 2.18 0.79
CA GLN A 73 -16.43 3.11 1.87
C GLN A 73 -14.93 3.23 2.08
N ILE A 74 -14.50 4.40 2.52
CA ILE A 74 -13.15 4.58 3.06
C ILE A 74 -13.16 4.28 4.55
N ASP A 75 -12.07 3.72 5.06
CA ASP A 75 -11.85 3.58 6.49
C ASP A 75 -11.49 4.95 7.07
N ARG A 76 -12.51 5.65 7.57
CA ARG A 76 -12.39 7.03 8.05
C ARG A 76 -11.65 7.14 9.37
N ASP A 77 -11.70 6.11 10.20
CA ASP A 77 -11.25 6.17 11.60
C ASP A 77 -9.76 5.86 11.76
N ASP A 78 -9.19 5.02 10.88
CA ASP A 78 -7.81 4.55 11.04
C ASP A 78 -6.92 4.97 9.86
N SER A 79 -7.18 4.45 8.67
CA SER A 79 -6.23 4.53 7.56
C SER A 79 -6.45 5.66 6.56
N GLY A 80 -7.71 6.05 6.31
CA GLY A 80 -8.10 6.91 5.18
C GLY A 80 -7.97 6.25 3.81
N PHE A 81 -7.72 4.93 3.76
CA PHE A 81 -7.69 4.11 2.56
C PHE A 81 -9.04 3.40 2.35
N PRO A 82 -9.28 2.78 1.18
CA PRO A 82 -10.42 1.88 1.00
C PRO A 82 -10.47 0.78 2.06
N CYS A 83 -11.68 0.38 2.43
CA CYS A 83 -11.90 -0.78 3.29
C CYS A 83 -11.31 -2.05 2.66
N THR A 84 -10.85 -2.97 3.52
CA THR A 84 -10.27 -4.26 3.13
C THR A 84 -11.17 -5.04 2.17
N GLU A 85 -12.50 -5.01 2.38
CA GLU A 85 -13.49 -5.67 1.52
C GLU A 85 -13.47 -5.15 0.07
N ASP A 86 -13.36 -3.83 -0.12
CA ASP A 86 -13.36 -3.18 -1.43
C ASP A 86 -12.06 -3.50 -2.20
N LEU A 87 -10.93 -3.58 -1.49
CA LEU A 87 -9.66 -4.04 -2.06
C LEU A 87 -9.73 -5.51 -2.49
N TYR A 88 -10.29 -6.38 -1.64
CA TYR A 88 -10.45 -7.80 -1.96
C TYR A 88 -11.34 -8.02 -3.17
N TYR A 89 -12.42 -7.26 -3.29
CA TYR A 89 -13.30 -7.29 -4.46
C TYR A 89 -12.52 -6.93 -5.73
N LEU A 90 -11.79 -5.80 -5.73
CA LEU A 90 -10.96 -5.40 -6.86
C LEU A 90 -9.92 -6.45 -7.24
N PHE A 91 -9.23 -7.07 -6.28
CA PHE A 91 -8.23 -8.09 -6.56
C PHE A 91 -8.85 -9.36 -7.14
N SER A 92 -10.04 -9.74 -6.67
CA SER A 92 -10.80 -10.87 -7.21
C SER A 92 -11.20 -10.60 -8.66
N GLU A 93 -11.80 -9.44 -8.93
CA GLU A 93 -12.21 -9.04 -10.28
C GLU A 93 -11.00 -8.96 -11.22
N TRP A 94 -9.89 -8.38 -10.77
CA TRP A 94 -8.66 -8.29 -11.55
C TRP A 94 -8.11 -9.66 -11.97
N ARG A 95 -8.11 -10.63 -11.05
CA ARG A 95 -7.70 -12.03 -11.33
C ARG A 95 -8.71 -12.77 -12.22
N ALA A 96 -9.99 -12.43 -12.12
CA ALA A 96 -11.04 -13.05 -12.90
C ALA A 96 -11.17 -12.44 -14.31
N ALA A 97 -10.74 -11.19 -14.51
CA ALA A 97 -10.99 -10.40 -15.72
C ALA A 97 -10.56 -11.11 -17.00
N GLU A 98 -9.37 -11.71 -17.04
CA GLU A 98 -8.90 -12.41 -18.24
C GLU A 98 -9.80 -13.60 -18.59
N ARG A 99 -10.19 -14.41 -17.60
CA ARG A 99 -11.10 -15.55 -17.82
C ARG A 99 -12.49 -15.06 -18.22
N GLY A 100 -12.99 -14.01 -17.57
CA GLY A 100 -14.28 -13.39 -17.88
C GLY A 100 -14.33 -12.84 -19.31
N LEU A 101 -13.25 -12.19 -19.78
CA LEU A 101 -13.17 -11.65 -21.13
C LEU A 101 -13.07 -12.71 -22.22
N ARG A 102 -12.44 -13.85 -21.91
CA ARG A 102 -12.35 -15.01 -22.81
C ARG A 102 -13.68 -15.80 -22.88
N ALA A 103 -14.38 -15.93 -21.76
CA ALA A 103 -15.64 -16.69 -21.69
C ALA A 103 -16.88 -15.86 -22.06
N GLY A 104 -16.80 -14.53 -21.95
CA GLY A 104 -17.90 -13.62 -22.20
C GLY A 104 -18.19 -13.38 -23.69
N VAL A 105 -19.37 -12.85 -23.96
CA VAL A 105 -19.79 -12.40 -25.30
C VAL A 105 -18.85 -11.29 -25.78
N ASN A 106 -18.52 -11.31 -27.07
CA ASN A 106 -17.68 -10.29 -27.67
C ASN A 106 -18.43 -8.94 -27.73
N GLU A 107 -17.70 -7.84 -27.86
CA GLU A 107 -18.31 -6.51 -27.83
C GLU A 107 -19.20 -6.23 -29.04
N ALA A 108 -18.84 -6.73 -30.22
CA ALA A 108 -19.61 -6.54 -31.44
C ALA A 108 -20.99 -7.20 -31.34
N ASP A 109 -21.06 -8.43 -30.82
CA ASP A 109 -22.28 -9.17 -30.61
C ASP A 109 -23.18 -8.47 -29.57
N LEU A 110 -22.60 -7.94 -28.49
CA LEU A 110 -23.34 -7.16 -27.48
C LEU A 110 -23.95 -5.89 -28.08
N LEU A 111 -23.18 -5.15 -28.88
CA LEU A 111 -23.67 -3.94 -29.56
C LEU A 111 -24.75 -4.27 -30.59
N GLU A 112 -24.63 -5.38 -31.30
CA GLU A 112 -25.65 -5.85 -32.24
C GLU A 112 -26.96 -6.24 -31.53
N GLN A 113 -26.87 -7.01 -30.44
CA GLN A 113 -28.04 -7.37 -29.61
C GLN A 113 -28.74 -6.12 -29.06
N LEU A 114 -27.96 -5.18 -28.51
CA LEU A 114 -28.44 -3.92 -27.96
C LEU A 114 -29.17 -3.10 -29.04
N ARG A 115 -28.59 -3.00 -30.24
CA ARG A 115 -29.21 -2.34 -31.39
C ARG A 115 -30.53 -3.01 -31.80
N ASN A 116 -30.54 -4.34 -31.89
CA ASN A 116 -31.73 -5.10 -32.29
C ASN A 116 -32.87 -4.94 -31.28
N ARG A 117 -32.59 -4.94 -29.97
CA ARG A 117 -33.59 -4.71 -28.91
C ARG A 117 -34.15 -3.29 -28.95
N ILE A 118 -33.29 -2.27 -29.11
CA ILE A 118 -33.75 -0.86 -29.23
C ILE A 118 -34.69 -0.71 -30.43
N PHE A 119 -34.32 -1.25 -31.60
CA PHE A 119 -35.20 -1.19 -32.78
C PHE A 119 -36.45 -2.07 -32.65
N GLY A 120 -36.41 -3.09 -31.79
CA GLY A 120 -37.56 -3.88 -31.37
C GLY A 120 -38.49 -3.17 -30.37
N GLY A 121 -38.13 -1.97 -29.89
CA GLY A 121 -38.91 -1.21 -28.92
C GLY A 121 -38.70 -1.62 -27.45
N GLU A 122 -37.68 -2.43 -27.16
CA GLU A 122 -37.31 -2.84 -25.81
C GLU A 122 -36.16 -1.98 -25.25
N PHE A 123 -36.10 -1.84 -23.92
CA PHE A 123 -34.95 -1.23 -23.24
C PHE A 123 -33.92 -2.32 -22.87
N PRO A 124 -32.71 -2.36 -23.50
CA PRO A 124 -31.76 -3.45 -23.33
C PRO A 124 -30.90 -3.28 -22.07
N SER A 125 -31.52 -3.41 -20.89
CA SER A 125 -30.81 -3.25 -19.61
C SER A 125 -29.74 -4.33 -19.40
N GLU A 126 -30.00 -5.56 -19.83
CA GLU A 126 -29.08 -6.69 -19.70
C GLU A 126 -27.82 -6.51 -20.56
N GLU A 127 -27.98 -6.13 -21.83
CA GLU A 127 -26.87 -5.89 -22.75
C GLU A 127 -26.06 -4.66 -22.33
N HIS A 128 -26.70 -3.58 -21.89
CA HIS A 128 -26.00 -2.43 -21.32
C HIS A 128 -25.14 -2.83 -20.12
N ALA A 129 -25.70 -3.62 -19.20
CA ALA A 129 -24.96 -4.10 -18.04
C ALA A 129 -23.81 -5.04 -18.42
N ALA A 130 -24.02 -5.92 -19.42
CA ALA A 130 -22.98 -6.81 -19.92
C ALA A 130 -21.84 -6.03 -20.61
N LEU A 131 -22.17 -5.01 -21.40
CA LEU A 131 -21.18 -4.14 -22.05
C LEU A 131 -20.37 -3.36 -21.00
N ALA A 132 -21.04 -2.77 -19.99
CA ALA A 132 -20.37 -2.08 -18.89
C ALA A 132 -19.41 -3.00 -18.12
N ARG A 133 -19.84 -4.24 -17.79
CA ARG A 133 -18.96 -5.25 -17.18
C ARG A 133 -17.77 -5.61 -18.07
N ARG A 134 -17.97 -5.75 -19.38
CA ARG A 134 -16.89 -6.05 -20.32
C ARG A 134 -15.86 -4.92 -20.38
N HIS A 135 -16.30 -3.67 -20.56
CA HIS A 135 -15.43 -2.50 -20.55
C HIS A 135 -14.68 -2.36 -19.22
N HIS A 136 -15.35 -2.66 -18.11
CA HIS A 136 -14.71 -2.71 -16.81
C HIS A 136 -13.59 -3.76 -16.75
N MET A 137 -13.86 -5.00 -17.15
CA MET A 137 -12.86 -6.07 -17.17
C MET A 137 -11.67 -5.72 -18.08
N LEU A 138 -11.91 -5.12 -19.24
CA LEU A 138 -10.84 -4.65 -20.15
C LEU A 138 -9.94 -3.61 -19.49
N ARG A 139 -10.54 -2.66 -18.75
CA ARG A 139 -9.82 -1.62 -18.03
C ARG A 139 -8.94 -2.20 -16.92
N ILE A 140 -9.44 -3.16 -16.14
CA ILE A 140 -8.69 -3.73 -15.02
C ILE A 140 -7.66 -4.78 -15.46
N GLN A 141 -7.93 -5.60 -16.49
CA GLN A 141 -7.03 -6.69 -16.91
C GLN A 141 -5.61 -6.19 -17.22
N GLY A 142 -5.49 -5.02 -17.87
CA GLY A 142 -4.21 -4.40 -18.22
C GLY A 142 -3.66 -3.45 -17.16
N ALA A 143 -4.36 -3.25 -16.04
CA ALA A 143 -3.96 -2.28 -15.04
C ALA A 143 -2.83 -2.82 -14.15
N GLU A 144 -1.78 -2.02 -13.98
CA GLU A 144 -0.75 -2.26 -12.97
C GLU A 144 -1.27 -1.81 -11.59
N ILE A 145 -1.95 -2.72 -10.88
CA ILE A 145 -2.44 -2.49 -9.52
C ILE A 145 -1.55 -3.18 -8.48
N ALA A 146 -1.64 -2.72 -7.23
CA ALA A 146 -1.09 -3.47 -6.11
C ALA A 146 -1.86 -4.78 -5.90
N GLU A 147 -1.14 -5.81 -5.45
CA GLU A 147 -1.71 -7.12 -5.10
C GLU A 147 -1.91 -7.18 -3.58
N ASP A 148 -2.78 -8.09 -3.13
CA ASP A 148 -2.98 -8.39 -1.70
C ASP A 148 -1.65 -8.75 -1.02
N PHE A 149 -0.84 -9.57 -1.69
CA PHE A 149 0.50 -9.91 -1.26
C PHE A 149 1.35 -10.41 -2.43
N ARG A 150 2.60 -9.97 -2.48
CA ARG A 150 3.57 -10.46 -3.46
C ARG A 150 4.99 -10.46 -2.92
N VAL A 151 5.65 -11.61 -3.06
CA VAL A 151 7.10 -11.74 -2.94
C VAL A 151 7.72 -11.42 -4.30
N LEU A 152 8.71 -10.53 -4.32
CA LEU A 152 9.45 -10.15 -5.53
C LEU A 152 10.56 -11.17 -5.79
N HIS A 153 11.03 -11.21 -7.04
CA HIS A 153 12.17 -12.07 -7.36
C HIS A 153 13.42 -11.63 -6.59
N PRO A 154 14.16 -12.56 -5.95
CA PRO A 154 15.45 -12.25 -5.36
C PRO A 154 16.41 -11.66 -6.39
N ILE A 155 17.18 -10.66 -5.99
CA ILE A 155 18.20 -10.04 -6.84
C ILE A 155 19.56 -10.38 -6.26
N LEU A 156 20.37 -11.14 -7.01
CA LEU A 156 21.79 -11.33 -6.70
C LEU A 156 22.53 -10.03 -6.94
N LEU A 157 23.20 -9.52 -5.90
CA LEU A 157 23.94 -8.27 -5.92
C LEU A 157 25.44 -8.50 -6.11
N LYS A 158 25.95 -9.55 -5.46
CA LYS A 158 27.37 -9.91 -5.45
C LYS A 158 27.54 -11.37 -5.07
N GLU A 159 28.62 -11.99 -5.53
CA GLU A 159 29.05 -13.31 -5.08
C GLU A 159 30.53 -13.26 -4.65
N THR A 160 30.89 -14.04 -3.65
CA THR A 160 32.27 -14.31 -3.21
C THR A 160 32.55 -15.82 -3.24
N GLU A 161 33.72 -16.24 -2.78
CA GLU A 161 34.05 -17.67 -2.70
C GLU A 161 33.07 -18.45 -1.80
N MET A 162 32.63 -17.84 -0.70
CA MET A 162 31.79 -18.51 0.31
C MET A 162 30.33 -18.03 0.33
N LEU A 163 30.03 -16.82 -0.16
CA LEU A 163 28.73 -16.18 0.07
C LEU A 163 28.12 -15.59 -1.20
N ARG A 164 26.79 -15.65 -1.29
CA ARG A 164 25.96 -14.88 -2.24
C ARG A 164 25.27 -13.75 -1.49
N PHE A 165 25.24 -12.56 -2.08
CA PHE A 165 24.62 -11.37 -1.49
C PHE A 165 23.34 -11.08 -2.24
N TYR A 166 22.23 -11.04 -1.52
CA TYR A 166 20.91 -10.92 -2.10
C TYR A 166 20.15 -9.72 -1.56
N ARG A 167 19.24 -9.23 -2.41
CA ARG A 167 18.11 -8.40 -1.98
C ARG A 167 16.81 -9.10 -2.33
N LEU A 168 15.97 -9.32 -1.32
CA LEU A 168 14.60 -9.80 -1.47
C LEU A 168 13.65 -8.68 -1.10
N GLY A 169 12.54 -8.55 -1.82
CA GLY A 169 11.47 -7.63 -1.46
C GLY A 169 10.13 -8.34 -1.41
N TRP A 170 9.23 -7.88 -0.57
CA TRP A 170 7.84 -8.32 -0.55
C TRP A 170 6.94 -7.15 -0.21
N ARG A 171 5.68 -7.23 -0.62
CA ARG A 171 4.71 -6.14 -0.44
C ARG A 171 3.32 -6.68 -0.26
N GLY A 172 2.45 -5.92 0.37
CA GLY A 172 1.05 -6.27 0.51
C GLY A 172 0.29 -5.34 1.43
N TRP A 173 -0.96 -5.70 1.64
CA TRP A 173 -1.87 -5.07 2.58
C TRP A 173 -1.73 -5.71 3.96
N ASP A 174 -1.46 -4.91 4.99
CA ASP A 174 -1.55 -5.35 6.38
C ASP A 174 -2.97 -5.10 6.90
N GLU A 175 -3.78 -6.16 6.90
CA GLU A 175 -5.18 -6.12 7.35
C GLU A 175 -5.33 -5.63 8.79
N ARG A 176 -4.36 -5.93 9.67
CA ARG A 176 -4.43 -5.55 11.08
C ARG A 176 -4.27 -4.04 11.26
N ALA A 177 -3.44 -3.42 10.43
CA ALA A 177 -3.16 -1.99 10.49
C ALA A 177 -3.99 -1.18 9.48
N GLY A 178 -4.67 -1.83 8.53
CA GLY A 178 -5.33 -1.16 7.43
C GLY A 178 -4.36 -0.35 6.55
N LEU A 179 -3.12 -0.83 6.36
CA LEU A 179 -2.07 -0.06 5.67
C LEU A 179 -1.26 -0.89 4.68
N PHE A 180 -0.79 -0.24 3.62
CA PHE A 180 0.08 -0.84 2.63
C PHE A 180 1.55 -0.84 3.08
N ARG A 181 2.21 -1.98 2.92
CA ARG A 181 3.60 -2.18 3.34
C ARG A 181 4.44 -2.73 2.20
N TYR A 182 5.63 -2.17 2.05
CA TYR A 182 6.71 -2.74 1.24
C TYR A 182 7.90 -3.02 2.14
N CYS A 183 8.43 -4.23 2.09
CA CYS A 183 9.59 -4.65 2.85
C CYS A 183 10.72 -5.05 1.90
N SER A 184 11.96 -4.79 2.32
CA SER A 184 13.15 -5.27 1.62
C SER A 184 14.17 -5.81 2.61
N CYS A 185 14.65 -7.02 2.38
CA CYS A 185 15.71 -7.64 3.14
C CYS A 185 16.99 -7.72 2.31
N PHE A 186 18.09 -7.22 2.86
CA PHE A 186 19.44 -7.50 2.39
C PHE A 186 20.04 -8.59 3.27
N PHE A 187 20.56 -9.65 2.66
CA PHE A 187 21.09 -10.81 3.37
C PHE A 187 22.22 -11.47 2.59
N THR A 188 23.01 -12.27 3.29
CA THR A 188 23.97 -13.19 2.69
C THR A 188 23.43 -14.60 2.71
N GLN A 189 23.79 -15.41 1.72
CA GLN A 189 23.48 -16.82 1.64
C GLN A 189 24.77 -17.64 1.48
N ASP A 190 24.94 -18.72 2.24
CA ASP A 190 26.04 -19.66 2.06
C ASP A 190 26.00 -20.31 0.67
N LYS A 191 27.14 -20.34 -0.01
CA LYS A 191 27.23 -20.82 -1.40
C LYS A 191 26.93 -22.33 -1.55
N GLU A 192 27.15 -23.09 -0.48
CA GLU A 192 26.85 -24.53 -0.38
C GLU A 192 25.35 -24.81 -0.41
N THR A 193 24.53 -23.82 -0.04
CA THR A 193 23.07 -23.94 -0.14
C THR A 193 22.59 -23.61 -1.55
N ARG A 194 21.40 -24.13 -1.88
CA ARG A 194 20.78 -23.90 -3.19
C ARG A 194 20.50 -22.40 -3.40
N PRO A 195 20.85 -21.81 -4.56
CA PRO A 195 20.59 -20.40 -4.84
C PRO A 195 19.11 -20.04 -4.69
N LEU A 196 18.82 -18.91 -4.06
CA LEU A 196 17.45 -18.52 -3.77
C LEU A 196 16.62 -18.22 -5.03
N GLU A 197 17.24 -17.79 -6.13
CA GLU A 197 16.57 -17.52 -7.41
C GLU A 197 15.95 -18.76 -8.05
N GLU A 198 16.49 -19.94 -7.70
CA GLU A 198 15.97 -21.23 -8.16
C GLU A 198 14.76 -21.69 -7.34
N VAL A 199 14.57 -21.13 -6.14
CA VAL A 199 13.48 -21.47 -5.23
C VAL A 199 12.26 -20.60 -5.54
N ARG A 200 11.74 -20.74 -6.77
CA ARG A 200 10.70 -19.85 -7.34
C ARG A 200 9.31 -19.95 -6.71
N LYS A 201 9.04 -20.99 -5.91
CA LYS A 201 7.68 -21.32 -5.42
C LYS A 201 7.67 -21.98 -4.05
N ASP A 202 8.57 -21.59 -3.16
CA ASP A 202 8.48 -22.07 -1.79
C ASP A 202 7.27 -21.41 -1.09
N SER A 203 6.16 -22.13 -1.04
CA SER A 203 4.91 -21.67 -0.41
C SER A 203 5.11 -21.35 1.06
N THR A 204 6.01 -22.06 1.74
CA THR A 204 6.30 -21.83 3.17
C THR A 204 6.99 -20.49 3.39
N LEU A 205 7.89 -20.10 2.48
CA LEU A 205 8.50 -18.76 2.51
C LEU A 205 7.45 -17.68 2.29
N HIS A 206 6.54 -17.88 1.33
CA HIS A 206 5.50 -16.90 1.01
C HIS A 206 4.55 -16.68 2.20
N GLU A 207 4.07 -17.75 2.83
CA GLU A 207 3.19 -17.67 4.00
C GLU A 207 3.86 -16.97 5.18
N ARG A 208 5.13 -17.29 5.46
CA ARG A 208 5.92 -16.63 6.50
C ARG A 208 6.08 -15.14 6.22
N LEU A 209 6.55 -14.78 5.03
CA LEU A 209 6.72 -13.38 4.63
C LEU A 209 5.40 -12.59 4.65
N ARG A 210 4.26 -13.27 4.39
CA ARG A 210 2.94 -12.67 4.53
C ARG A 210 2.61 -12.38 5.99
N ALA A 211 2.85 -13.33 6.89
CA ALA A 211 2.67 -13.12 8.33
C ALA A 211 3.55 -12.00 8.88
N GLU A 212 4.75 -11.81 8.30
CA GLU A 212 5.66 -10.73 8.67
C GLU A 212 5.15 -9.33 8.33
N LEU A 213 4.20 -9.19 7.40
CA LEU A 213 3.63 -7.89 7.12
C LEU A 213 2.98 -7.27 8.36
N SER A 214 2.43 -8.06 9.29
CA SER A 214 1.70 -7.59 10.47
C SER A 214 2.53 -7.59 11.76
N ARG A 215 3.77 -8.07 11.71
CA ARG A 215 4.67 -8.19 12.88
C ARG A 215 5.57 -6.97 13.06
N THR A 216 6.28 -6.89 14.17
CA THR A 216 7.37 -5.90 14.32
C THR A 216 8.56 -6.30 13.44
N LEU A 217 9.36 -5.32 13.03
CA LEU A 217 10.48 -5.59 12.11
C LEU A 217 11.57 -6.47 12.75
N ALA A 218 11.74 -6.39 14.07
CA ALA A 218 12.62 -7.27 14.84
C ALA A 218 12.15 -8.72 14.83
N GLU A 219 10.86 -8.98 15.09
CA GLU A 219 10.26 -10.32 14.98
C GLU A 219 10.39 -10.88 13.56
N SER A 220 10.31 -10.01 12.55
CA SER A 220 10.54 -10.41 11.14
C SER A 220 11.97 -10.80 10.84
N VAL A 221 12.94 -10.10 11.42
CA VAL A 221 14.36 -10.47 11.32
C VAL A 221 14.59 -11.85 11.93
N GLU A 222 14.04 -12.11 13.10
CA GLU A 222 14.18 -13.42 13.76
C GLU A 222 13.60 -14.53 12.88
N THR A 223 12.40 -14.34 12.34
CA THR A 223 11.75 -15.35 11.49
C THR A 223 12.52 -15.65 10.20
N LEU A 224 13.21 -14.65 9.64
CA LEU A 224 14.04 -14.78 8.44
C LEU A 224 15.39 -15.48 8.70
N TYR A 225 15.90 -15.42 9.93
CA TYR A 225 17.20 -15.99 10.32
C TYR A 225 17.20 -17.53 10.30
N PHE A 226 16.04 -18.18 10.39
CA PHE A 226 15.90 -19.63 10.54
C PHE A 226 15.81 -20.43 9.23
N ARG A 227 16.49 -20.01 8.15
CA ARG A 227 16.53 -20.77 6.89
C ARG A 227 17.96 -21.13 6.51
N ASP A 228 18.12 -22.35 5.97
CA ASP A 228 19.42 -22.94 5.59
C ASP A 228 20.33 -21.94 4.88
N GLY A 229 21.40 -21.53 5.58
CA GLY A 229 22.45 -20.64 5.11
C GLY A 229 22.06 -19.19 4.86
N ILE A 230 20.87 -18.71 5.25
CA ILE A 230 20.47 -17.30 5.10
C ILE A 230 20.84 -16.49 6.35
N HIS A 231 21.58 -15.41 6.16
CA HIS A 231 21.98 -14.49 7.22
C HIS A 231 21.53 -13.06 6.88
N PRO A 232 20.36 -12.63 7.39
CA PRO A 232 19.89 -11.27 7.25
C PRO A 232 20.92 -10.25 7.75
N LYS A 233 21.08 -9.15 7.02
CA LYS A 233 21.98 -8.03 7.35
C LYS A 233 21.22 -6.76 7.62
N SER A 234 20.16 -6.51 6.87
CA SER A 234 19.20 -5.45 7.19
C SER A 234 17.83 -5.78 6.65
N VAL A 235 16.80 -5.30 7.33
CA VAL A 235 15.43 -5.32 6.82
C VAL A 235 14.88 -3.90 6.90
N ASP A 236 14.32 -3.44 5.80
CA ASP A 236 13.64 -2.16 5.67
C ASP A 236 12.15 -2.41 5.49
N ARG A 237 11.31 -1.60 6.14
CA ARG A 237 9.86 -1.57 5.97
C ARG A 237 9.39 -0.16 5.68
N TYR A 238 8.63 -0.03 4.61
CA TYR A 238 7.97 1.20 4.16
C TYR A 238 6.47 1.03 4.40
N THR A 239 5.93 1.77 5.35
CA THR A 239 4.50 1.80 5.64
C THR A 239 3.91 3.07 5.06
N ILE A 240 2.98 2.92 4.10
CA ILE A 240 2.34 4.03 3.40
C ILE A 240 0.97 4.27 4.04
N GLY A 241 0.77 5.49 4.52
CA GLY A 241 -0.38 5.91 5.29
C GLY A 241 -0.10 6.01 6.80
N PRO A 242 -1.09 6.42 7.60
CA PRO A 242 -2.44 6.82 7.19
C PRO A 242 -2.52 8.08 6.30
N TYR A 243 -3.68 8.27 5.67
CA TYR A 243 -4.04 9.43 4.87
C TYR A 243 -5.19 10.20 5.53
N TYR A 244 -4.90 11.37 6.07
CA TYR A 244 -5.90 12.25 6.66
C TYR A 244 -6.36 13.30 5.65
N SER A 245 -7.68 13.54 5.62
CA SER A 245 -8.34 14.54 4.78
C SER A 245 -9.66 14.97 5.45
N PRO A 246 -10.39 15.99 4.95
CA PRO A 246 -11.72 16.31 5.47
C PRO A 246 -12.71 15.13 5.45
N GLY A 247 -12.48 14.12 4.61
CA GLY A 247 -13.30 12.90 4.57
C GLY A 247 -12.99 11.86 5.66
N SER A 248 -11.89 12.01 6.42
CA SER A 248 -11.53 11.10 7.53
C SER A 248 -12.03 11.62 8.89
N ALA A 249 -12.16 10.72 9.86
CA ALA A 249 -12.44 11.06 11.24
C ALA A 249 -11.16 11.65 11.88
N ASN A 250 -11.10 12.97 11.89
CA ASN A 250 -9.93 13.72 12.33
C ASN A 250 -10.03 14.08 13.81
N SER A 251 -8.90 13.97 14.53
CA SER A 251 -8.80 14.52 15.89
C SER A 251 -8.97 16.04 15.89
N ASN A 252 -9.31 16.62 17.05
CA ASN A 252 -9.41 18.08 17.18
C ASN A 252 -8.14 18.79 16.69
N PHE A 253 -6.95 18.23 16.97
CA PHE A 253 -5.70 18.77 16.47
C PHE A 253 -5.66 18.83 14.94
N LEU A 254 -6.02 17.73 14.27
CA LEU A 254 -6.05 17.66 12.81
C LEU A 254 -7.09 18.61 12.21
N GLN A 255 -8.25 18.75 12.85
CA GLN A 255 -9.28 19.71 12.43
C GLN A 255 -8.75 21.16 12.47
N HIS A 256 -8.16 21.57 13.59
CA HIS A 256 -7.56 22.92 13.74
C HIS A 256 -6.37 23.13 12.79
N LEU A 257 -5.60 22.07 12.50
CA LEU A 257 -4.54 22.13 11.51
C LEU A 257 -5.12 22.35 10.11
N PHE A 258 -6.20 21.65 9.78
CA PHE A 258 -6.85 21.68 8.47
C PHE A 258 -7.53 23.01 8.15
N GLU A 259 -7.94 23.79 9.15
CA GLU A 259 -8.41 25.18 8.97
C GLU A 259 -7.39 26.09 8.28
N ALA A 260 -6.10 25.73 8.28
CA ALA A 260 -5.04 26.54 7.70
C ALA A 260 -4.93 26.45 6.17
N SER A 261 -5.65 25.52 5.53
CA SER A 261 -5.53 25.25 4.10
C SER A 261 -6.91 25.04 3.47
N GLU A 262 -7.10 25.54 2.25
CA GLU A 262 -8.33 25.30 1.47
C GLU A 262 -8.45 23.83 1.00
N HIS A 263 -7.32 23.12 0.90
CA HIS A 263 -7.27 21.73 0.44
C HIS A 263 -6.40 20.88 1.37
N PRO A 264 -6.80 20.75 2.64
CA PRO A 264 -5.96 20.14 3.65
C PRO A 264 -5.86 18.64 3.45
N PHE A 265 -4.64 18.10 3.60
CA PHE A 265 -4.42 16.66 3.69
C PHE A 265 -3.10 16.36 4.39
N LEU A 266 -2.96 15.14 4.91
CA LEU A 266 -1.70 14.58 5.41
C LEU A 266 -1.57 13.14 4.95
N LEU A 267 -0.53 12.82 4.19
CA LEU A 267 -0.16 11.45 3.86
C LEU A 267 1.13 11.08 4.59
N LYS A 268 1.09 10.05 5.42
CA LYS A 268 2.27 9.59 6.14
C LYS A 268 3.04 8.53 5.36
N LEU A 269 4.35 8.53 5.56
CA LEU A 269 5.24 7.43 5.19
C LEU A 269 6.16 7.16 6.39
N THR A 270 6.15 5.92 6.88
CA THR A 270 7.10 5.48 7.90
C THR A 270 8.13 4.55 7.26
N LEU A 271 9.41 4.86 7.45
CA LEU A 271 10.52 3.97 7.13
C LEU A 271 11.08 3.40 8.44
N GLU A 272 10.95 2.10 8.62
CA GLU A 272 11.62 1.35 9.68
C GLU A 272 12.75 0.56 9.07
N ARG A 273 13.89 0.54 9.74
CA ARG A 273 15.07 -0.22 9.34
C ARG A 273 15.61 -0.93 10.56
N VAL A 274 15.84 -2.23 10.44
CA VAL A 274 16.64 -3.00 11.38
C VAL A 274 17.95 -3.35 10.70
N ILE A 275 19.06 -2.94 11.29
CA ILE A 275 20.41 -3.39 10.91
C ILE A 275 20.84 -4.44 11.92
N ILE A 276 21.32 -5.55 11.40
CA ILE A 276 21.79 -6.67 12.21
C ILE A 276 23.30 -6.52 12.27
N GLU A 277 23.79 -6.02 13.41
CA GLU A 277 25.22 -6.01 13.65
C GLU A 277 25.66 -7.43 13.92
N SER A 278 26.45 -7.98 12.99
CA SER A 278 27.14 -9.23 13.21
C SER A 278 28.14 -9.06 14.35
N GLY A 279 27.74 -9.41 15.58
CA GLY A 279 28.68 -9.86 16.60
C GLY A 279 29.43 -11.07 16.05
N MET A 280 30.76 -11.05 16.12
CA MET A 280 31.61 -12.10 15.54
C MET A 280 31.13 -13.52 15.89
N PRO A 281 31.17 -14.47 14.94
CA PRO A 281 31.03 -15.88 15.26
C PRO A 281 32.37 -16.41 15.77
N ARG A 282 32.40 -16.82 17.04
CA ARG A 282 33.26 -17.92 17.50
C ARG A 282 32.45 -18.71 18.51
N GLY A 283 31.55 -19.54 18.00
CA GLY A 283 31.07 -20.69 18.75
C GLY A 283 32.28 -21.52 19.13
N GLY A 284 32.72 -21.39 20.37
CA GLY A 284 33.72 -22.27 20.94
C GLY A 284 33.07 -23.60 21.25
N PHE A 285 33.88 -24.66 21.31
CA PHE A 285 33.51 -26.01 21.78
C PHE A 285 32.68 -26.04 23.08
N LEU A 286 32.70 -24.95 23.85
CA LEU A 286 31.91 -24.76 25.08
C LEU A 286 30.43 -24.45 24.83
N ASP A 287 30.06 -23.76 23.75
CA ASP A 287 28.66 -23.39 23.45
C ASP A 287 27.84 -24.62 22.99
N GLU A 288 28.49 -25.56 22.30
CA GLU A 288 27.93 -26.88 21.93
C GLU A 288 27.65 -27.76 23.15
N LEU A 289 28.42 -27.59 24.23
CA LEU A 289 28.30 -28.39 25.47
C LEU A 289 27.20 -27.89 26.41
N ILE A 290 26.75 -26.64 26.29
CA ILE A 290 25.75 -26.03 27.18
C ILE A 290 24.33 -26.11 26.60
N GLY A 291 24.17 -26.54 25.34
CA GLY A 291 22.85 -26.72 24.74
C GLY A 291 22.13 -25.41 24.39
N GLU A 292 22.83 -24.27 24.40
CA GLU A 292 22.33 -22.99 23.89
C GLU A 292 22.52 -22.89 22.37
N SER A 293 22.01 -23.85 21.59
CA SER A 293 22.05 -23.75 20.12
C SER A 293 20.80 -23.08 19.55
N GLN A 294 20.50 -21.86 20.00
CA GLN A 294 19.68 -20.93 19.20
C GLN A 294 20.29 -19.54 19.28
N GLU A 295 21.18 -19.27 18.33
CA GLU A 295 21.85 -17.98 18.12
C GLU A 295 20.82 -16.90 17.74
N ARG A 296 20.27 -16.22 18.73
CA ARG A 296 19.50 -14.99 18.51
C ARG A 296 20.44 -13.86 18.06
N PRO A 297 20.07 -13.01 17.10
CA PRO A 297 20.83 -11.80 16.80
C PRO A 297 20.82 -10.90 18.04
N ARG A 298 21.95 -10.81 18.75
CA ARG A 298 22.04 -10.09 20.04
C ARG A 298 22.07 -8.56 19.88
N ASN A 299 22.42 -8.06 18.68
CA ASN A 299 22.56 -6.63 18.41
C ASN A 299 21.71 -6.22 17.19
N LEU A 300 20.50 -5.74 17.47
CA LEU A 300 19.61 -5.13 16.49
C LEU A 300 19.66 -3.61 16.66
N ILE A 301 20.03 -2.89 15.61
CA ILE A 301 19.90 -1.43 15.56
C ILE A 301 18.61 -1.11 14.83
N GLU A 302 17.62 -0.63 15.57
CA GLU A 302 16.36 -0.16 15.02
C GLU A 302 16.42 1.34 14.72
N GLN A 303 16.03 1.70 13.51
CA GLN A 303 15.91 3.08 13.06
C GLN A 303 14.50 3.30 12.53
N ARG A 304 13.86 4.37 12.98
CA ARG A 304 12.54 4.77 12.49
C ARG A 304 12.57 6.21 12.03
N THR A 305 12.29 6.42 10.75
CA THR A 305 12.18 7.74 10.14
C THR A 305 10.76 7.97 9.67
N ARG A 306 10.20 9.13 9.99
CA ARG A 306 8.84 9.51 9.58
C ARG A 306 8.89 10.62 8.55
N TYR A 307 8.03 10.49 7.56
CA TYR A 307 7.83 11.48 6.53
C TYR A 307 6.35 11.82 6.44
N VAL A 308 6.07 13.09 6.18
CA VAL A 308 4.71 13.60 6.01
C VAL A 308 4.65 14.36 4.69
N LEU A 309 3.65 14.04 3.89
CA LEU A 309 3.28 14.77 2.69
C LEU A 309 2.06 15.66 3.01
N CYS A 310 2.16 16.96 2.80
CA CYS A 310 1.07 17.90 3.09
C CYS A 310 1.11 19.16 2.20
N PRO A 311 0.06 19.99 2.20
CA PRO A 311 0.12 21.33 1.61
C PRO A 311 1.15 22.24 2.31
N PRO A 312 1.75 23.22 1.59
CA PRO A 312 2.71 24.17 2.17
C PRO A 312 2.21 24.87 3.45
N GLU A 313 0.93 25.22 3.49
CA GLU A 313 0.31 25.95 4.61
C GLU A 313 0.32 25.13 5.91
N LEU A 314 0.26 23.80 5.80
CA LEU A 314 0.29 22.91 6.97
C LEU A 314 1.71 22.71 7.52
N LYS A 315 2.74 22.82 6.68
CA LYS A 315 4.14 22.61 7.10
C LYS A 315 4.57 23.58 8.18
N GLU A 316 4.18 24.85 8.06
CA GLU A 316 4.54 25.88 9.05
C GLU A 316 3.94 25.57 10.42
N ARG A 317 2.70 25.10 10.45
CA ARG A 317 2.01 24.73 11.70
C ARG A 317 2.52 23.43 12.30
N LEU A 318 2.90 22.45 11.47
CA LEU A 318 3.47 21.18 11.94
C LEU A 318 4.88 21.32 12.51
N GLY A 319 5.63 22.36 12.15
CA GLY A 319 6.93 22.65 12.78
C GLY A 319 7.99 21.54 12.70
N GLY A 320 7.86 20.59 11.76
CA GLY A 320 8.76 19.44 11.64
C GLY A 320 8.35 18.22 12.46
N THR A 321 7.11 18.16 12.94
CA THR A 321 6.53 16.96 13.55
C THR A 321 5.37 16.41 12.74
N ASP A 322 4.98 15.17 13.03
CA ASP A 322 3.74 14.58 12.53
C ASP A 322 2.53 14.99 13.39
N GLU A 323 1.36 14.42 13.09
CA GLU A 323 0.11 14.68 13.80
C GLU A 323 0.09 14.21 15.26
N LYS A 324 1.08 13.40 15.66
CA LYS A 324 1.27 12.92 17.03
C LYS A 324 2.36 13.69 17.76
N GLY A 325 2.93 14.72 17.14
CA GLY A 325 4.05 15.49 17.69
C GLY A 325 5.39 14.76 17.61
N GLU A 326 5.49 13.67 16.85
CA GLU A 326 6.75 12.94 16.69
C GLU A 326 7.62 13.60 15.60
N PRO A 327 8.96 13.64 15.73
CA PRO A 327 9.83 14.22 14.71
C PRO A 327 9.61 13.58 13.33
N ALA A 328 9.40 14.42 12.32
CA ALA A 328 9.14 13.98 10.95
C ALA A 328 9.72 14.94 9.90
N THR A 329 10.17 14.38 8.78
CA THR A 329 10.56 15.17 7.62
C THR A 329 9.33 15.52 6.79
N ILE A 330 9.04 16.81 6.63
CA ILE A 330 7.85 17.29 5.94
C ILE A 330 8.19 17.64 4.49
N PHE A 331 7.50 16.99 3.56
CA PHE A 331 7.51 17.34 2.14
C PHE A 331 6.20 18.02 1.76
N THR A 332 6.31 19.12 1.04
CA THR A 332 5.15 19.92 0.65
C THR A 332 4.74 19.64 -0.77
N VAL A 333 3.43 19.56 -1.00
CA VAL A 333 2.84 19.34 -2.31
C VAL A 333 1.89 20.48 -2.62
N ASP A 334 2.16 21.17 -3.72
CA ASP A 334 1.31 22.28 -4.15
C ASP A 334 -0.05 21.78 -4.71
N ARG A 335 -0.92 22.74 -5.06
CA ARG A 335 -2.24 22.45 -5.65
C ARG A 335 -2.15 21.67 -6.98
N ARG A 336 -1.02 21.74 -7.69
CA ARG A 336 -0.77 21.05 -8.95
C ARG A 336 -0.18 19.64 -8.74
N GLY A 337 0.01 19.21 -7.48
CA GLY A 337 0.62 17.93 -7.16
C GLY A 337 2.15 17.91 -7.26
N GLN A 338 2.79 19.08 -7.38
CA GLN A 338 4.25 19.19 -7.46
C GLN A 338 4.86 19.28 -6.08
N ILE A 339 5.99 18.58 -5.89
CA ILE A 339 6.75 18.60 -4.64
C ILE A 339 7.64 19.84 -4.63
N ALA A 340 7.50 20.67 -3.59
CA ALA A 340 8.42 21.77 -3.30
C ALA A 340 9.59 21.31 -2.41
#